data_AF-A0A834HAI1-F1
#
_entry.id   AF-A0A834HAI1-F1
#
_cell.length_a   1.000
_cell.length_b   1.000
_cell.length_c   1.000
_cell.angle_alpha   90.00
_cell.angle_beta   90.00
_cell.angle_gamma   90.00
#
_symmetry.space_group_name_H-M   'P 1'
#
loop_
_entity.id
_entity.type
_entity.pdbx_description
1 polymer ?
#
loop_
_entity_poly.entity_id
_entity_poly.type
_entity_poly.pdbx_seq_one_letter_code
_entity_poly.pdbx_strand_id
1 'polypeptide(L)'
;MKSLFKSKPKTPVDLVRQTRELLVYADLNAPDTREIKREEKMIELSKLLRELKSILYGNSETEPVSEACAQLTQEFFRENTLRLLIVCLPKLNLEARKDATQVVANLQRQQVHSRLIACDYLEKNLDLMDILVLGYENTDMALHYGAMLRECIRHQSVASKVSPSVSETLLINLPNVTLPLYVLAGMYSFRKTEKETTPVLLLGNSGLGLNGEWMIRRLELMRVPLPLLPFRSDAGRFLFPVYLGCR
;
A
#
# COMPACT_ATOMS: atom_id res chain seq x y z
N MET A 1 48.11 -6.90 -19.37
CA MET A 1 47.55 -6.93 -18.02
C MET A 1 46.31 -6.03 -18.02
N LYS A 2 45.11 -6.62 -18.01
CA LYS A 2 43.86 -5.83 -17.98
C LYS A 2 43.52 -5.53 -16.53
N SER A 3 43.45 -4.25 -16.22
CA SER A 3 43.27 -3.71 -14.87
C SER A 3 42.04 -4.30 -14.17
N LEU A 4 42.29 -4.92 -13.02
CA LEU A 4 41.29 -5.48 -12.09
C LEU A 4 40.76 -4.38 -11.18
N PHE A 5 40.09 -3.37 -11.73
CA PHE A 5 39.23 -2.51 -10.92
C PHE A 5 37.90 -3.24 -10.70
N LYS A 6 37.86 -4.15 -9.72
CA LYS A 6 36.58 -4.62 -9.19
C LYS A 6 35.90 -3.41 -8.55
N SER A 7 34.82 -2.93 -9.15
CA SER A 7 34.00 -1.87 -8.57
C SER A 7 33.62 -2.28 -7.14
N LYS A 8 33.75 -1.36 -6.19
CA LYS A 8 33.39 -1.59 -4.79
C LYS A 8 31.98 -2.21 -4.74
N PRO A 9 31.75 -3.30 -3.97
CA PRO A 9 30.40 -3.85 -3.84
C PRO A 9 29.46 -2.75 -3.35
N LYS A 10 28.36 -2.55 -4.10
CA LYS A 10 27.38 -1.52 -3.78
C LYS A 10 26.69 -1.88 -2.47
N THR A 11 26.56 -0.90 -1.58
CA THR A 11 25.81 -1.12 -0.33
C THR A 11 24.30 -1.07 -0.59
N PRO A 12 23.46 -1.64 0.28
CA PRO A 12 22.00 -1.52 0.15
C PRO A 12 21.52 -0.07 0.04
N VAL A 13 22.19 0.84 0.75
CA VAL A 13 21.93 2.29 0.71
C VAL A 13 22.24 2.87 -0.67
N ASP A 14 23.38 2.52 -1.26
CA ASP A 14 23.77 3.00 -2.60
C ASP A 14 22.79 2.52 -3.68
N LEU A 15 22.32 1.28 -3.57
CA LEU A 15 21.34 0.72 -4.51
C LEU A 15 20.00 1.45 -4.47
N VAL A 16 19.52 1.78 -3.28
CA VAL A 16 18.28 2.55 -3.11
C VAL A 16 18.44 3.96 -3.70
N ARG A 17 19.57 4.63 -3.44
CA ARG A 17 19.85 5.96 -4.00
C ARG A 17 19.89 5.94 -5.52
N GLN A 18 20.63 5.00 -6.09
CA GLN A 18 20.72 4.86 -7.54
C GLN A 18 19.35 4.53 -8.16
N THR A 19 18.56 3.69 -7.50
CA THR A 19 17.19 3.38 -7.93
C THR A 19 16.33 4.64 -7.93
N ARG A 20 16.41 5.46 -6.87
CA ARG A 20 15.68 6.73 -6.77
C ARG A 20 16.07 7.71 -7.88
N GLU A 21 17.36 7.85 -8.17
CA GLU A 21 17.85 8.71 -9.26
C GLU A 21 17.27 8.29 -10.63
N LEU A 22 17.25 6.99 -10.92
CA LEU A 22 16.67 6.47 -12.16
C LEU A 22 15.14 6.61 -12.19
N LEU A 23 14.47 6.50 -11.05
CA LEU A 23 13.02 6.75 -10.96
C LEU A 23 12.69 8.22 -11.20
N VAL A 24 13.46 9.16 -10.64
CA VAL A 24 13.30 10.60 -10.94
C VAL A 24 13.47 10.85 -12.43
N TYR A 25 14.50 10.25 -13.04
CA TYR A 25 14.71 10.36 -14.48
C TYR A 25 13.54 9.77 -15.30
N ALA A 26 13.02 8.61 -14.88
CA ALA A 26 11.87 7.98 -15.54
C ALA A 26 10.58 8.81 -15.38
N ASP A 27 10.43 9.54 -14.28
CA ASP A 27 9.28 10.41 -14.03
C ASP A 27 9.29 11.66 -14.92
N LEU A 28 10.45 12.31 -15.06
CA LEU A 28 10.60 13.62 -15.69
C LEU A 28 10.25 13.72 -17.19
N ASN A 29 9.87 12.63 -17.88
CA ASN A 29 9.38 12.60 -19.27
C ASN A 29 10.10 13.61 -20.21
N ALA A 30 11.43 13.74 -20.09
CA ALA A 30 12.16 14.81 -20.75
C ALA A 30 12.11 14.64 -22.29
N PRO A 31 11.52 15.60 -23.03
CA PRO A 31 11.28 15.47 -24.48
C PRO A 31 12.56 15.40 -25.32
N ASP A 32 13.72 15.79 -24.77
CA ASP A 32 15.01 15.85 -25.48
C ASP A 32 15.92 14.63 -25.27
N THR A 33 15.43 13.58 -24.60
CA THR A 33 16.26 12.39 -24.40
C THR A 33 16.20 11.47 -25.60
N ARG A 34 17.34 11.24 -26.27
CA ARG A 34 17.51 10.15 -27.25
C ARG A 34 16.89 8.86 -26.69
N GLU A 35 15.93 8.29 -27.40
CA GLU A 35 15.17 7.10 -27.01
C GLU A 35 16.07 5.95 -26.49
N ILE A 36 17.20 5.73 -27.16
CA ILE A 36 18.23 4.75 -26.78
C ILE A 36 18.76 4.98 -25.35
N LYS A 37 19.04 6.23 -24.97
CA LYS A 37 19.52 6.56 -23.61
C LYS A 37 18.44 6.30 -22.56
N ARG A 38 17.17 6.52 -22.91
CA ARG A 38 16.05 6.22 -22.02
C ARG A 38 15.92 4.72 -21.82
N GLU A 39 15.99 3.94 -22.90
CA GLU A 39 15.93 2.48 -22.84
C GLU A 39 17.08 1.89 -21.98
N GLU A 40 18.31 2.36 -22.17
CA GLU A 40 19.46 1.97 -21.33
C GLU A 40 19.20 2.22 -19.84
N LYS A 41 18.62 3.38 -19.49
CA LYS A 41 18.28 3.75 -18.12
C LYS A 41 17.15 2.89 -17.54
N MET A 42 16.16 2.52 -18.35
CA MET A 42 15.08 1.61 -17.92
C MET A 42 15.58 0.18 -17.71
N ILE A 43 16.54 -0.29 -18.53
CA ILE A 43 17.22 -1.57 -18.34
C ILE A 43 18.04 -1.54 -17.04
N GLU A 44 18.77 -0.44 -16.78
CA GLU A 44 19.52 -0.25 -15.55
C GLU A 44 18.60 -0.27 -14.32
N LEU A 45 17.47 0.43 -14.37
CA LEU A 45 16.46 0.43 -13.30
C LEU A 45 15.90 -0.98 -13.03
N SER A 46 15.62 -1.74 -14.09
CA SER A 46 15.14 -3.12 -13.97
C SER A 46 16.16 -4.04 -13.28
N LYS A 47 17.46 -3.85 -13.56
CA LYS A 47 18.54 -4.57 -12.88
C LYS A 47 18.61 -4.22 -11.40
N LEU A 48 18.52 -2.93 -11.06
CA LEU A 48 18.54 -2.50 -9.66
C LEU A 48 17.35 -3.04 -8.87
N LEU A 49 16.14 -3.04 -9.44
CA LEU A 49 14.97 -3.65 -8.77
C LEU A 49 15.19 -5.14 -8.48
N ARG A 50 15.84 -5.86 -9.39
CA ARG A 50 16.22 -7.26 -9.18
C ARG A 50 17.29 -7.43 -8.10
N GLU A 51 18.26 -6.53 -8.03
CA GLU A 51 19.28 -6.51 -6.97
C GLU A 51 18.66 -6.22 -5.60
N LEU A 52 17.77 -5.22 -5.50
CA LEU A 52 17.00 -4.94 -4.28
C LEU A 52 16.19 -6.17 -3.85
N LYS A 53 15.55 -6.86 -4.80
CA LYS A 53 14.82 -8.10 -4.53
C LYS A 53 15.73 -9.21 -4.00
N SER A 54 16.91 -9.39 -4.60
CA SER A 54 17.87 -10.40 -4.17
C SER A 54 18.36 -10.16 -2.74
N ILE A 55 18.46 -8.91 -2.29
CA ILE A 55 18.79 -8.60 -0.89
C ILE A 55 17.68 -9.05 0.04
N LEU A 56 16.41 -8.79 -0.34
CA LEU A 56 15.24 -9.03 0.51
C LEU A 56 14.80 -10.49 0.58
N TYR A 57 15.06 -11.27 -0.49
CA TYR A 57 14.64 -12.67 -0.60
C TYR A 57 15.79 -13.67 -0.62
N GLY A 58 17.03 -13.20 -0.73
CA GLY A 58 18.18 -14.06 -1.01
C GLY A 58 18.22 -14.52 -2.47
N ASN A 59 19.14 -15.45 -2.74
CA ASN A 59 19.26 -16.16 -4.02
C ASN A 59 19.56 -17.65 -3.75
N SER A 60 19.94 -18.43 -4.76
CA SER A 60 20.23 -19.86 -4.62
C SER A 60 21.43 -20.17 -3.72
N GLU A 61 22.31 -19.19 -3.47
CA GLU A 61 23.57 -19.36 -2.75
C GLU A 61 23.58 -18.64 -1.39
N THR A 62 22.82 -17.56 -1.24
CA THR A 62 22.87 -16.68 -0.07
C THR A 62 21.48 -16.36 0.46
N GLU A 63 21.26 -16.59 1.75
CA GLU A 63 20.07 -16.16 2.48
C GLU A 63 20.05 -14.63 2.70
N PRO A 64 18.86 -14.01 2.85
CA PRO A 64 18.75 -12.58 3.10
C PRO A 64 19.35 -12.21 4.46
N VAL A 65 20.32 -11.30 4.45
CA VAL A 65 20.99 -10.81 5.67
C VAL A 65 20.11 -9.75 6.34
N SER A 66 19.69 -10.01 7.58
CA SER A 66 18.79 -9.13 8.34
C SER A 66 19.24 -7.67 8.40
N GLU A 67 20.54 -7.43 8.63
CA GLU A 67 21.11 -6.08 8.68
C GLU A 67 21.02 -5.36 7.32
N ALA A 68 21.33 -6.06 6.23
CA ALA A 68 21.25 -5.50 4.88
C ALA A 68 19.80 -5.14 4.52
N CYS A 69 18.85 -6.01 4.86
CA CYS A 69 17.43 -5.74 4.69
C CYS A 69 17.01 -4.50 5.51
N ALA A 70 17.50 -4.36 6.74
CA ALA A 70 17.15 -3.24 7.62
C ALA A 70 17.67 -1.91 7.07
N GLN A 71 18.92 -1.87 6.59
CA GLN A 71 19.52 -0.70 5.94
C GLN A 71 18.75 -0.32 4.66
N LEU A 72 18.39 -1.32 3.83
CA LEU A 72 17.60 -1.11 2.61
C LEU A 72 16.25 -0.48 2.95
N THR A 73 15.55 -1.03 3.94
CA THR A 73 14.23 -0.53 4.39
C THR A 73 14.31 0.90 4.88
N GLN A 74 15.29 1.21 5.72
CA GLN A 74 15.48 2.57 6.24
C GLN A 74 15.70 3.58 5.12
N GLU A 75 16.62 3.30 4.20
CA GLU A 75 16.93 4.24 3.12
C GLU A 75 15.78 4.35 2.11
N PHE A 76 15.04 3.26 1.85
CA PHE A 76 13.93 3.26 0.89
C PHE A 76 12.79 4.20 1.32
N PHE A 77 12.44 4.18 2.61
CA PHE A 77 11.38 5.04 3.19
C PHE A 77 11.89 6.39 3.71
N ARG A 78 13.18 6.70 3.56
CA ARG A 78 13.74 7.98 4.03
C ARG A 78 13.26 9.18 3.22
N GLU A 79 13.08 8.99 1.92
CA GLU A 79 12.67 10.01 0.95
C GLU A 79 11.45 9.52 0.17
N ASN A 80 11.20 10.07 -1.02
CA ASN A 80 10.03 9.77 -1.85
C ASN A 80 10.18 8.53 -2.75
N THR A 81 11.07 7.59 -2.44
CA THR A 81 11.35 6.42 -3.30
C THR A 81 10.09 5.59 -3.57
N LEU A 82 9.29 5.31 -2.54
CA LEU A 82 8.04 4.57 -2.68
C LEU A 82 7.07 5.28 -3.64
N ARG A 83 6.90 6.60 -3.48
CA ARG A 83 6.02 7.42 -4.32
C ARG A 83 6.45 7.36 -5.78
N LEU A 84 7.73 7.61 -6.03
CA LEU A 84 8.31 7.58 -7.38
C LEU A 84 8.14 6.20 -8.02
N LEU A 85 8.35 5.12 -7.26
CA LEU A 85 8.18 3.76 -7.75
C LEU A 85 6.72 3.46 -8.12
N ILE A 86 5.75 3.92 -7.33
CA ILE A 86 4.32 3.77 -7.64
C ILE A 86 3.97 4.52 -8.93
N VAL A 87 4.40 5.78 -9.07
CA VAL A 87 4.12 6.61 -10.25
C VAL A 87 4.80 6.05 -11.51
N CYS A 88 6.02 5.55 -11.39
CA CYS A 88 6.77 5.00 -12.52
C CYS A 88 6.42 3.54 -12.85
N LEU A 89 5.64 2.85 -12.01
CA LEU A 89 5.31 1.44 -12.19
C LEU A 89 4.74 1.10 -13.59
N PRO A 90 3.82 1.89 -14.17
CA PRO A 90 3.30 1.64 -15.52
C PRO A 90 4.36 1.77 -16.62
N LYS A 91 5.45 2.52 -16.38
CA LYS A 91 6.55 2.72 -17.33
C LYS A 91 7.52 1.53 -17.37
N LEU A 92 7.47 0.64 -16.37
CA LEU A 92 8.32 -0.54 -16.28
C LEU A 92 7.79 -1.69 -17.16
N ASN A 93 8.69 -2.60 -17.56
CA ASN A 93 8.32 -3.85 -18.21
C ASN A 93 7.67 -4.84 -17.20
N LEU A 94 7.06 -5.91 -17.71
CA LEU A 94 6.30 -6.85 -16.90
C LEU A 94 7.12 -7.49 -15.76
N GLU A 95 8.37 -7.86 -16.02
CA GLU A 95 9.25 -8.46 -15.00
C GLU A 95 9.59 -7.45 -13.90
N ALA A 96 9.98 -6.24 -14.29
CA ALA A 96 10.32 -5.16 -13.37
C ALA A 96 9.11 -4.72 -12.52
N ARG A 97 7.89 -4.75 -13.06
CA ARG A 97 6.66 -4.53 -12.28
C ARG A 97 6.48 -5.59 -11.19
N LYS A 98 6.70 -6.88 -11.51
CA LYS A 98 6.62 -7.98 -10.55
C LYS A 98 7.68 -7.84 -9.46
N ASP A 99 8.92 -7.56 -9.86
CA ASP A 99 10.04 -7.35 -8.93
C ASP A 99 9.77 -6.16 -8.00
N ALA A 100 9.33 -5.02 -8.55
CA ALA A 100 8.96 -3.83 -7.78
C ALA A 100 7.84 -4.11 -6.77
N THR A 101 6.77 -4.82 -7.17
CA THR A 101 5.68 -5.21 -6.26
C THR A 101 6.19 -6.10 -5.12
N GLN A 102 7.05 -7.07 -5.41
CA GLN A 102 7.62 -7.96 -4.38
C GLN A 102 8.52 -7.19 -3.42
N VAL A 103 9.37 -6.29 -3.93
CA VAL A 103 10.23 -5.42 -3.12
C VAL A 103 9.37 -4.57 -2.18
N VAL A 104 8.39 -3.84 -2.70
CA VAL A 104 7.52 -2.98 -1.88
C VAL A 104 6.76 -3.79 -0.82
N ALA A 105 6.19 -4.93 -1.21
CA ALA A 105 5.43 -5.77 -0.27
C ALA A 105 6.30 -6.33 0.86
N ASN A 106 7.56 -6.70 0.58
CA ASN A 106 8.49 -7.16 1.61
C ASN A 106 8.85 -5.99 2.56
N LEU A 107 9.24 -4.85 1.99
CA LEU A 107 9.63 -3.66 2.73
C LEU A 107 8.52 -3.13 3.66
N GLN A 108 7.26 -3.20 3.23
CA GLN A 108 6.11 -2.78 4.04
C GLN A 108 5.90 -3.65 5.29
N ARG A 109 6.30 -4.92 5.25
CA ARG A 109 6.18 -5.86 6.38
C ARG A 109 7.38 -5.82 7.32
N GLN A 110 8.50 -5.27 6.86
CA GLN A 110 9.75 -5.41 7.56
C GLN A 110 9.80 -4.54 8.82
N GLN A 111 10.17 -5.15 9.94
CA GLN A 111 10.44 -4.43 11.18
C GLN A 111 11.92 -4.10 11.27
N VAL A 112 12.21 -2.86 11.63
CA VAL A 112 13.57 -2.38 11.87
C VAL A 112 13.63 -1.82 13.28
N HIS A 113 14.43 -2.42 14.15
CA HIS A 113 14.45 -2.12 15.60
C HIS A 113 13.04 -2.18 16.22
N SER A 114 12.26 -3.20 15.87
CA SER A 114 10.87 -3.42 16.32
C SER A 114 9.88 -2.32 15.91
N ARG A 115 10.21 -1.51 14.89
CA ARG A 115 9.32 -0.49 14.32
C ARG A 115 9.04 -0.78 12.86
N LEU A 116 7.80 -0.51 12.43
CA LEU A 116 7.38 -0.61 11.03
C LEU A 116 7.60 0.74 10.35
N ILE A 117 8.79 0.94 9.76
CA ILE A 117 9.17 2.21 9.11
C ILE A 117 8.16 2.58 8.00
N ALA A 118 7.66 1.59 7.27
CA ALA A 118 6.66 1.79 6.23
C ALA A 118 5.36 2.41 6.78
N CYS A 119 4.95 2.01 7.98
CA CYS A 119 3.77 2.57 8.65
C CYS A 119 3.96 4.07 8.91
N ASP A 120 5.07 4.44 9.53
CA ASP A 120 5.42 5.85 9.84
C ASP A 120 5.50 6.71 8.56
N TYR A 121 6.00 6.15 7.47
CA TYR A 121 6.07 6.83 6.17
C TYR A 121 4.68 7.03 5.56
N LEU A 122 3.84 5.98 5.55
CA LEU A 122 2.49 6.02 4.96
C LEU A 122 1.58 7.00 5.71
N GLU A 123 1.70 7.10 7.03
CA GLU A 123 0.92 8.07 7.82
C GLU A 123 1.20 9.54 7.43
N LYS A 124 2.39 9.81 6.90
CA LYS A 124 2.79 11.14 6.40
C LYS A 124 2.48 11.34 4.91
N ASN A 125 2.08 10.30 4.20
CA ASN A 125 1.87 10.26 2.75
C ASN A 125 0.58 9.49 2.40
N LEU A 126 -0.53 9.82 3.05
CA LEU A 126 -1.81 9.10 2.90
C LEU A 126 -2.38 9.19 1.49
N ASP A 127 -2.03 10.22 0.73
CA ASP A 127 -2.41 10.42 -0.67
C ASP A 127 -1.89 9.29 -1.59
N LEU A 128 -0.87 8.53 -1.16
CA LEU A 128 -0.43 7.32 -1.86
C LEU A 128 -1.52 6.27 -1.96
N MET A 129 -2.47 6.23 -1.00
CA MET A 129 -3.59 5.30 -1.04
C MET A 129 -4.54 5.64 -2.17
N ASP A 130 -4.84 6.92 -2.35
CA ASP A 130 -5.69 7.39 -3.43
C ASP A 130 -5.03 7.11 -4.79
N ILE A 131 -3.71 7.31 -4.91
CA ILE A 131 -2.96 6.97 -6.13
C ILE A 131 -3.04 5.46 -6.44
N LEU A 132 -2.85 4.60 -5.43
CA LEU A 132 -2.96 3.14 -5.60
C LEU A 132 -4.37 2.71 -6.02
N VAL A 133 -5.40 3.39 -5.52
CA VAL A 133 -6.81 3.11 -5.84
C VAL A 133 -7.16 3.56 -7.25
N LEU A 134 -6.79 4.79 -7.62
CA LEU A 134 -6.98 5.28 -8.99
C LEU A 134 -6.27 4.38 -10.01
N GLY A 135 -5.12 3.82 -9.61
CA GLY A 135 -4.40 2.86 -10.43
C GLY A 135 -5.17 1.58 -10.80
N TYR A 136 -6.24 1.23 -10.08
CA TYR A 136 -7.10 0.08 -10.44
C TYR A 136 -7.87 0.28 -11.74
N GLU A 137 -8.05 1.52 -12.19
CA GLU A 137 -8.66 1.81 -13.50
C GLU A 137 -7.82 1.23 -14.65
N ASN A 138 -6.51 1.06 -14.43
CA ASN A 138 -5.63 0.38 -15.37
C ASN A 138 -5.58 -1.12 -15.06
N THR A 139 -6.20 -1.92 -15.93
CA THR A 139 -6.30 -3.38 -15.78
C THR A 139 -4.93 -4.08 -15.69
N ASP A 140 -3.92 -3.57 -16.40
CA ASP A 140 -2.57 -4.15 -16.38
C ASP A 140 -1.85 -3.88 -15.06
N MET A 141 -2.29 -2.85 -14.33
CA MET A 141 -1.68 -2.41 -13.07
C MET A 141 -2.47 -2.81 -11.82
N ALA A 142 -3.76 -3.12 -11.98
CA ALA A 142 -4.66 -3.45 -10.87
C ALA A 142 -4.10 -4.55 -9.94
N LEU A 143 -3.47 -5.59 -10.50
CA LEU A 143 -2.86 -6.66 -9.68
C LEU A 143 -1.71 -6.14 -8.81
N HIS A 144 -0.86 -5.29 -9.39
CA HIS A 144 0.33 -4.76 -8.73
C HIS A 144 -0.03 -3.73 -7.66
N TYR A 145 -0.89 -2.76 -8.00
CA TYR A 145 -1.35 -1.77 -7.03
C TYR A 145 -2.20 -2.39 -5.94
N GLY A 146 -3.04 -3.37 -6.28
CA GLY A 146 -3.78 -4.11 -5.28
C GLY A 146 -2.91 -4.89 -4.31
N ALA A 147 -1.80 -5.47 -4.79
CA ALA A 147 -0.83 -6.11 -3.90
C ALA A 147 -0.19 -5.11 -2.92
N MET A 148 0.26 -3.95 -3.40
CA MET A 148 0.84 -2.90 -2.54
C MET A 148 -0.18 -2.33 -1.56
N LEU A 149 -1.41 -2.09 -2.01
CA LEU A 149 -2.48 -1.52 -1.19
C LEU A 149 -2.92 -2.49 -0.06
N ARG A 150 -2.97 -3.79 -0.32
CA ARG A 150 -3.25 -4.81 0.71
C ARG A 150 -2.23 -4.78 1.85
N GLU A 151 -0.97 -4.54 1.53
CA GLU A 151 0.09 -4.44 2.53
C GLU A 151 -0.01 -3.13 3.31
N CYS A 152 -0.34 -2.02 2.64
CA CYS A 152 -0.63 -0.74 3.30
C CYS A 152 -1.73 -0.84 4.37
N ILE A 153 -2.88 -1.42 4.03
CA ILE A 153 -4.05 -1.49 4.93
C ILE A 153 -3.92 -2.54 6.04
N ARG A 154 -2.84 -3.32 6.03
CA ARG A 154 -2.48 -4.21 7.13
C ARG A 154 -2.11 -3.41 8.39
N HIS A 155 -1.63 -2.19 8.22
CA HIS A 155 -1.33 -1.30 9.34
C HIS A 155 -2.63 -0.65 9.81
N GLN A 156 -3.06 -0.97 11.03
CA GLN A 156 -4.30 -0.44 11.61
C GLN A 156 -4.34 1.10 11.59
N SER A 157 -3.23 1.74 11.93
CA SER A 157 -3.16 3.19 12.05
C SER A 157 -3.28 3.88 10.69
N VAL A 158 -2.76 3.26 9.62
CA VAL A 158 -2.91 3.72 8.24
C VAL A 158 -4.35 3.51 7.78
N ALA A 159 -4.85 2.28 7.91
CA ALA A 159 -6.18 1.90 7.46
C ALA A 159 -7.32 2.69 8.14
N SER A 160 -7.13 3.15 9.38
CA SER A 160 -8.08 4.03 10.07
C SER A 160 -8.18 5.44 9.46
N LYS A 161 -7.20 5.87 8.67
CA LYS A 161 -7.08 7.21 8.06
C LYS A 161 -7.40 7.21 6.56
N VAL A 162 -7.72 6.05 6.00
CA VAL A 162 -7.98 5.87 4.57
C VAL A 162 -9.35 6.48 4.22
N SER A 163 -9.42 7.12 3.05
CA SER A 163 -10.65 7.72 2.54
C SER A 163 -11.76 6.66 2.33
N PRO A 164 -13.05 7.03 2.52
CA PRO A 164 -14.18 6.15 2.24
C PRO A 164 -14.18 5.58 0.82
N SER A 165 -13.79 6.38 -0.18
CA SER A 165 -13.72 5.95 -1.59
C SER A 165 -12.75 4.78 -1.80
N VAL A 166 -11.56 4.85 -1.19
CA VAL A 166 -10.57 3.77 -1.19
C VAL A 166 -11.16 2.50 -0.56
N SER A 167 -11.89 2.67 0.53
CA SER A 167 -12.47 1.54 1.28
C SER A 167 -13.55 0.81 0.47
N GLU A 168 -14.34 1.53 -0.34
CA GLU A 168 -15.31 0.93 -1.26
C GLU A 168 -14.64 0.17 -2.41
N THR A 169 -13.61 0.76 -3.03
CA THR A 169 -12.84 0.08 -4.09
C THR A 169 -12.20 -1.21 -3.58
N LEU A 170 -11.69 -1.21 -2.34
CA LEU A 170 -11.14 -2.40 -1.68
C LEU A 170 -12.19 -3.51 -1.52
N LEU A 171 -13.41 -3.19 -1.10
CA LEU A 171 -14.49 -4.18 -0.95
C LEU A 171 -14.95 -4.79 -2.27
N ILE A 172 -14.99 -3.99 -3.33
CA ILE A 172 -15.41 -4.44 -4.67
C ILE A 172 -14.33 -5.33 -5.29
N ASN A 173 -13.08 -4.85 -5.29
CA ASN A 173 -12.02 -5.45 -6.11
C ASN A 173 -11.18 -6.48 -5.37
N LEU A 174 -11.29 -6.59 -4.05
CA LEU A 174 -10.55 -7.57 -3.25
C LEU A 174 -11.49 -8.47 -2.43
N PRO A 175 -12.29 -9.32 -3.11
CA PRO A 175 -13.30 -10.16 -2.48
C PRO A 175 -12.76 -11.11 -1.39
N ASN A 176 -11.48 -11.47 -1.47
CA ASN A 176 -10.81 -12.40 -0.57
C ASN A 176 -9.98 -11.71 0.52
N VAL A 177 -9.96 -10.37 0.55
CA VAL A 177 -9.33 -9.66 1.65
C VAL A 177 -10.34 -9.60 2.78
N THR A 178 -10.07 -10.36 3.85
CA THR A 178 -10.67 -10.09 5.14
C THR A 178 -10.20 -8.70 5.56
N LEU A 179 -10.95 -7.67 5.15
CA LEU A 179 -10.71 -6.33 5.65
C LEU A 179 -10.82 -6.42 7.17
N PRO A 180 -9.81 -5.94 7.92
CA PRO A 180 -9.88 -5.96 9.36
C PRO A 180 -11.17 -5.29 9.83
N LEU A 181 -11.80 -5.83 10.87
CA LEU A 181 -13.12 -5.41 11.34
C LEU A 181 -13.21 -3.89 11.58
N TYR A 182 -12.09 -3.25 11.95
CA TYR A 182 -11.99 -1.80 12.12
C TYR A 182 -12.16 -1.00 10.82
N VAL A 183 -11.72 -1.52 9.66
CA VAL A 183 -11.92 -0.88 8.35
C VAL A 183 -13.40 -0.91 7.98
N LEU A 184 -14.03 -2.08 8.17
CA LEU A 184 -15.46 -2.26 7.95
C LEU A 184 -16.30 -1.37 8.89
N ALA A 185 -15.88 -1.21 10.14
CA ALA A 185 -16.53 -0.33 11.11
C ALA A 185 -16.40 1.17 10.75
N GLY A 186 -15.24 1.59 10.23
CA GLY A 186 -15.04 2.95 9.71
C GLY A 186 -15.96 3.26 8.53
N MET A 187 -16.08 2.34 7.58
CA MET A 187 -17.00 2.48 6.44
C MET A 187 -18.47 2.56 6.86
N TYR A 188 -18.89 1.72 7.82
CA TYR A 188 -20.25 1.73 8.33
C TYR A 188 -20.59 3.06 9.01
N SER A 189 -19.65 3.60 9.79
CA SER A 189 -19.80 4.90 10.45
C SER A 189 -19.89 6.04 9.44
N PHE A 190 -19.03 6.05 8.41
CA PHE A 190 -19.06 7.06 7.34
C PHE A 190 -20.39 7.06 6.57
N ARG A 191 -20.91 5.89 6.19
CA ARG A 191 -22.21 5.79 5.50
C ARG A 191 -23.38 6.21 6.37
N LYS A 192 -23.31 6.00 7.69
CA LYS A 192 -24.33 6.51 8.60
C LYS A 192 -24.35 8.03 8.59
N THR A 193 -23.18 8.67 8.66
CA THR A 193 -23.06 10.13 8.53
C THR A 193 -23.52 10.64 7.16
N GLU A 194 -23.12 10.02 6.04
CA GLU A 194 -23.52 10.48 4.69
C GLU A 194 -25.04 10.40 4.46
N LYS A 195 -25.70 9.36 4.98
CA LYS A 195 -27.17 9.25 5.00
C LYS A 195 -27.86 10.28 5.90
N GLU A 196 -27.15 10.79 6.91
CA GLU A 196 -27.66 11.86 7.78
C GLU A 196 -27.40 13.26 7.18
N THR A 197 -26.38 13.45 6.34
CA THR A 197 -26.05 14.75 5.70
C THR A 197 -26.68 14.98 4.31
N THR A 198 -27.19 13.95 3.63
CA THR A 198 -27.89 14.11 2.35
C THR A 198 -29.41 13.96 2.53
N PRO A 199 -30.19 15.07 2.59
CA PRO A 199 -31.64 14.96 2.51
C PRO A 199 -32.01 14.47 1.11
N VAL A 200 -32.65 13.29 1.08
CA VAL A 200 -33.15 12.58 -0.10
C VAL A 200 -33.93 13.54 -1.02
N LEU A 201 -33.33 13.88 -2.15
CA LEU A 201 -34.01 14.45 -3.31
C LEU A 201 -33.70 13.58 -4.52
N LEU A 202 -34.33 12.41 -4.65
CA LEU A 202 -34.50 11.77 -5.96
C LEU A 202 -35.84 11.00 -6.01
N LEU A 203 -36.80 11.64 -6.68
CA LEU A 203 -37.85 10.98 -7.45
C LEU A 203 -37.21 10.13 -8.57
N GLY A 204 -37.75 8.95 -8.81
CA GLY A 204 -37.93 8.43 -10.18
C GLY A 204 -36.86 7.51 -10.75
N ASN A 205 -37.08 6.21 -10.56
CA ASN A 205 -36.90 5.10 -11.52
C ASN A 205 -35.86 5.24 -12.65
N SER A 206 -34.78 4.47 -12.56
CA SER A 206 -34.43 3.48 -13.60
C SER A 206 -33.48 2.43 -13.01
N GLY A 207 -33.86 1.17 -13.17
CA GLY A 207 -33.22 0.04 -12.52
C GLY A 207 -31.84 -0.27 -13.08
N LEU A 208 -30.83 -0.02 -12.26
CA LEU A 208 -29.65 -0.86 -12.04
C LEU A 208 -29.23 -0.59 -10.59
N GLY A 209 -29.27 -1.62 -9.75
CA GLY A 209 -29.20 -1.50 -8.29
C GLY A 209 -27.90 -0.88 -7.77
N LEU A 210 -27.90 0.43 -7.60
CA LEU A 210 -26.87 1.23 -6.91
C LEU A 210 -27.12 1.36 -5.39
N ASN A 211 -27.82 0.40 -4.77
CA ASN A 211 -28.23 0.51 -3.37
C ASN A 211 -27.36 -0.25 -2.37
N GLY A 212 -26.14 -0.66 -2.73
CA GLY A 212 -25.19 -1.27 -1.78
C GLY A 212 -25.69 -2.55 -1.08
N GLU A 213 -26.83 -3.11 -1.50
CA GLU A 213 -27.45 -4.31 -0.90
C GLU A 213 -26.56 -5.54 -1.07
N TRP A 214 -25.78 -5.60 -2.15
CA TRP A 214 -24.79 -6.65 -2.36
C TRP A 214 -23.69 -6.63 -1.28
N MET A 215 -23.34 -5.44 -0.78
CA MET A 215 -22.31 -5.22 0.24
C MET A 215 -22.86 -5.57 1.63
N ILE A 216 -24.13 -5.26 1.90
CA ILE A 216 -24.86 -5.68 3.12
C ILE A 216 -24.99 -7.20 3.18
N ARG A 217 -25.44 -7.84 2.08
CA ARG A 217 -25.48 -9.31 1.99
C ARG A 217 -24.12 -9.96 2.19
N ARG A 218 -23.04 -9.34 1.70
CA ARG A 218 -21.68 -9.83 1.89
C ARG A 218 -21.19 -9.70 3.33
N LEU A 219 -21.54 -8.61 4.01
CA LEU A 219 -21.28 -8.43 5.44
C LEU A 219 -22.10 -9.41 6.31
N GLU A 220 -23.33 -9.72 5.91
CA GLU A 220 -24.18 -10.73 6.56
C GLU A 220 -23.67 -12.17 6.33
N LEU A 221 -23.12 -12.46 5.15
CA LEU A 221 -22.47 -13.74 4.82
C LEU A 221 -21.14 -13.95 5.57
N MET A 222 -20.42 -12.86 5.90
CA MET A 222 -19.19 -12.89 6.71
C MET A 222 -19.47 -12.91 8.23
N ARG A 223 -20.64 -13.37 8.68
CA ARG A 223 -20.92 -13.69 10.10
C ARG A 223 -19.95 -14.77 10.61
N VAL A 224 -18.72 -14.38 10.90
CA VAL A 224 -17.92 -14.99 11.95
C VAL A 224 -18.70 -14.72 13.24
N PRO A 225 -19.12 -15.76 13.98
CA PRO A 225 -19.72 -15.53 15.28
C PRO A 225 -18.69 -14.76 16.12
N LEU A 226 -19.04 -13.56 16.58
CA LEU A 226 -18.26 -12.92 17.64
C LEU A 226 -18.12 -13.94 18.76
N PRO A 227 -16.91 -14.29 19.23
CA PRO A 227 -16.81 -14.84 20.57
C PRO A 227 -17.31 -13.74 21.51
N LEU A 228 -18.54 -13.91 21.99
CA LEU A 228 -19.00 -13.28 23.22
C LEU A 228 -18.04 -13.74 24.31
N LEU A 229 -16.96 -12.99 24.55
CA LEU A 229 -16.16 -13.18 25.75
C LEU A 229 -17.07 -12.83 26.93
N PRO A 230 -17.32 -13.75 27.87
CA PRO A 230 -18.06 -13.42 29.07
C PRO A 230 -17.11 -12.69 30.00
N PHE A 231 -17.16 -11.36 30.03
CA PHE A 231 -16.62 -10.60 31.16
C PHE A 231 -17.65 -10.66 32.28
N ARG A 232 -17.48 -11.64 33.17
CA ARG A 232 -18.21 -11.71 34.44
C ARG A 232 -17.44 -10.86 35.45
N SER A 233 -18.04 -9.75 35.89
CA SER A 233 -17.65 -9.08 37.14
C SER A 233 -18.83 -9.18 38.09
N ASP A 234 -18.66 -9.97 39.14
CA ASP A 234 -19.43 -9.82 40.36
C ASP A 234 -19.22 -8.41 40.92
N ALA A 235 -20.25 -7.91 41.62
CA ALA A 235 -20.36 -6.59 42.23
C ALA A 235 -20.57 -5.42 41.24
N GLY A 236 -21.85 -5.06 41.06
CA GLY A 236 -22.28 -3.88 40.31
C GLY A 236 -21.86 -2.55 40.94
N ARG A 237 -21.86 -1.52 40.07
CA ARG A 237 -21.47 -0.08 40.22
C ARG A 237 -20.05 0.19 39.68
N PHE A 238 -19.75 1.20 38.85
CA PHE A 238 -20.45 2.28 38.14
C PHE A 238 -19.43 2.87 37.11
N LEU A 239 -19.90 3.63 36.11
CA LEU A 239 -19.34 4.88 35.52
C LEU A 239 -19.42 4.93 33.99
N PHE A 240 -20.48 5.59 33.51
CA PHE A 240 -20.56 6.19 32.18
C PHE A 240 -19.65 7.44 32.12
N PRO A 241 -18.86 7.67 31.05
CA PRO A 241 -18.55 9.01 30.60
C PRO A 241 -19.70 9.50 29.72
N VAL A 242 -20.48 10.42 30.28
CA VAL A 242 -21.43 11.27 29.56
C VAL A 242 -20.62 12.23 28.69
N TYR A 243 -20.77 12.19 27.36
CA TYR A 243 -20.40 13.33 26.51
C TYR A 243 -21.64 14.21 26.33
N LEU A 244 -21.67 15.32 27.07
CA LEU A 244 -22.34 16.57 26.65
C LEU A 244 -21.72 16.98 25.30
N GLY A 245 -22.44 17.41 24.27
CA GLY A 245 -23.51 18.40 24.28
C GLY A 245 -22.96 19.68 23.64
N CYS A 246 -23.31 19.90 22.37
CA CYS A 246 -23.00 21.09 21.59
C CYS A 246 -23.43 22.38 22.31
N ARG A 247 -22.70 23.47 22.05
CA ARG A 247 -23.28 24.81 21.98
C ARG A 247 -23.30 25.25 20.53
#